data_AF-A0A4U5M076-F1
#
_entry.id   AF-A0A4U5M076-F1
#
_cell.length_a   1.000
_cell.length_b   1.000
_cell.length_c   1.000
_cell.angle_alpha   90.00
_cell.angle_beta   90.00
_cell.angle_gamma   90.00
#
_symmetry.space_group_name_H-M   'P 1'
#
loop_
_entity.id
_entity.type
_entity.pdbx_description
1 polymer ?
#
loop_
_entity_poly.entity_id
_entity_poly.type
_entity_poly.pdbx_seq_one_letter_code
_entity_poly.pdbx_strand_id
1 'polypeptide(L)'
;MSRFCGNLDLPHHIRRAATTIAKLAVDLDIVAGRSPVTVSAGAIYLACNAGLDIKKRKTAKEIGQICGAAEVTVKNTYKLLLPRAKELFPKDFQFAYSIAFFPLARLPIPLAFFPLARLV
;
A
#
# COMPACT_ATOMS: atom_id res chain seq x y z
N MET A 1 12.55 -4.07 0.41
CA MET A 1 11.20 -4.69 0.29
C MET A 1 11.10 -6.09 0.86
N SER A 2 11.91 -7.07 0.42
CA SER A 2 11.73 -8.48 0.83
C SER A 2 11.76 -8.69 2.36
N ARG A 3 12.74 -8.08 3.05
CA ARG A 3 12.84 -8.15 4.53
C ARG A 3 11.62 -7.55 5.24
N PHE A 4 11.22 -6.33 4.89
CA PHE A 4 10.07 -5.66 5.53
C PHE A 4 8.76 -6.43 5.31
N CYS A 5 8.50 -6.88 4.08
CA CYS A 5 7.29 -7.65 3.77
C CYS A 5 7.29 -9.02 4.45
N GLY A 6 8.45 -9.67 4.61
CA GLY A 6 8.58 -10.91 5.37
C GLY A 6 8.25 -10.71 6.85
N ASN A 7 8.80 -9.67 7.48
CA ASN A 7 8.55 -9.37 8.90
C ASN A 7 7.10 -8.93 9.18
N LEU A 8 6.38 -8.45 8.16
CA LEU A 8 4.97 -8.05 8.25
C LEU A 8 4.02 -9.20 7.89
N ASP A 9 4.53 -10.40 7.59
CA ASP A 9 3.76 -11.56 7.09
C ASP A 9 2.86 -11.21 5.89
N LEU A 10 3.39 -10.38 4.99
CA LEU A 10 2.63 -9.94 3.82
C LEU A 10 2.70 -10.96 2.70
N PRO A 11 1.57 -11.25 2.03
CA PRO A 11 1.55 -12.20 0.94
C PRO A 11 2.34 -11.69 -0.28
N HIS A 12 2.78 -12.64 -1.11
CA HIS A 12 3.70 -12.37 -2.23
C HIS A 12 3.20 -11.29 -3.20
N HIS A 13 1.90 -11.26 -3.46
CA HIS A 13 1.29 -10.28 -4.38
C HIS A 13 1.42 -8.83 -3.85
N ILE A 14 1.26 -8.61 -2.53
CA ILE A 14 1.45 -7.30 -1.89
C ILE A 14 2.91 -6.88 -1.97
N ARG A 15 3.84 -7.81 -1.71
CA ARG A 15 5.29 -7.55 -1.81
C ARG A 15 5.68 -7.11 -3.23
N ARG A 16 5.15 -7.78 -4.26
CA ARG A 16 5.39 -7.45 -5.67
C ARG A 16 4.82 -6.06 -6.01
N ALA A 17 3.60 -5.78 -5.57
CA ALA A 17 2.97 -4.47 -5.76
C ALA A 17 3.74 -3.35 -5.07
N ALA A 18 4.08 -3.50 -3.78
CA ALA A 18 4.86 -2.51 -3.04
C ALA A 18 6.21 -2.23 -3.71
N THR A 19 6.89 -3.25 -4.22
CA THR A 19 8.15 -3.09 -4.94
C THR A 19 7.97 -2.30 -6.24
N THR A 20 6.88 -2.54 -6.97
CA THR A 20 6.57 -1.83 -8.21
C THR A 20 6.22 -0.37 -7.93
N ILE A 21 5.35 -0.13 -6.93
CA ILE A 21 4.97 1.21 -6.47
C ILE A 21 6.20 2.00 -6.06
N ALA A 22 7.11 1.41 -5.27
CA ALA A 22 8.31 2.10 -4.82
C ALA A 22 9.24 2.47 -5.98
N LYS A 23 9.40 1.61 -6.99
CA LYS A 23 10.18 1.91 -8.20
C LYS A 23 9.56 3.04 -8.99
N LEU A 24 8.28 2.91 -9.35
CA LEU A 24 7.57 3.94 -10.12
C LEU A 24 7.49 5.28 -9.38
N ALA A 25 7.41 5.27 -8.05
CA ALA A 25 7.42 6.49 -7.26
C ALA A 25 8.75 7.25 -7.36
N VAL A 26 9.86 6.52 -7.47
CA VAL A 26 11.20 7.09 -7.71
C VAL A 26 11.33 7.53 -9.17
N ASP A 27 10.90 6.72 -10.12
CA ASP A 27 10.99 7.02 -11.55
C ASP A 27 10.16 8.26 -11.94
N LEU A 28 9.00 8.46 -11.30
CA LEU A 28 8.11 9.61 -11.48
C LEU A 28 8.44 10.81 -10.58
N ASP A 29 9.55 10.71 -9.84
CA ASP A 29 10.08 11.72 -8.92
C ASP A 29 9.05 12.26 -7.89
N ILE A 30 8.11 11.40 -7.48
CA ILE A 30 7.02 11.75 -6.53
C ILE A 30 7.57 11.93 -5.12
N VAL A 31 8.61 11.15 -4.80
CA VAL A 31 9.20 11.04 -3.47
C VAL A 31 10.61 11.64 -3.41
N ALA A 32 10.89 12.62 -4.28
CA ALA A 32 12.14 13.36 -4.31
C ALA A 32 12.56 13.83 -2.91
N GLY A 33 13.82 13.59 -2.54
CA GLY A 33 14.36 14.01 -1.23
C GLY A 33 13.92 13.16 -0.03
N ARG A 34 13.26 12.02 -0.23
CA ARG A 34 12.94 11.07 0.85
C ARG A 34 13.91 9.89 0.87
N SER A 35 14.22 9.40 2.07
CA SER A 35 15.04 8.19 2.23
C SER A 35 14.35 6.98 1.59
N PRO A 36 15.10 6.08 0.92
CA PRO A 36 14.54 4.86 0.31
C PRO A 36 13.80 3.96 1.31
N VAL A 37 14.18 4.03 2.59
CA VAL A 37 13.50 3.34 3.69
C VAL A 37 12.08 3.88 3.88
N THR A 38 11.95 5.20 3.90
CA THR A 38 10.67 5.90 4.02
C THR A 38 9.77 5.65 2.81
N VAL A 39 10.34 5.70 1.60
CA VAL A 39 9.64 5.36 0.37
C VAL A 39 9.11 3.94 0.42
N SER A 40 9.93 3.00 0.90
CA SER A 40 9.53 1.61 1.06
C SER A 40 8.37 1.46 2.04
N ALA A 41 8.44 2.12 3.19
CA ALA A 41 7.36 2.08 4.19
C ALA A 41 6.04 2.62 3.65
N GLY A 42 6.08 3.74 2.92
CA GLY A 42 4.90 4.34 2.30
C GLY A 42 4.30 3.45 1.20
N ALA A 43 5.14 2.85 0.36
CA ALA A 43 4.69 1.95 -0.70
C ALA A 43 4.09 0.65 -0.15
N ILE A 44 4.65 0.09 0.93
CA ILE A 44 4.07 -1.07 1.63
C ILE A 44 2.70 -0.69 2.20
N TYR A 45 2.59 0.46 2.88
CA TYR A 45 1.32 0.90 3.46
C TYR A 45 0.24 1.13 2.37
N LEU A 46 0.63 1.68 1.22
CA LEU A 46 -0.26 1.84 0.07
C LEU A 46 -0.73 0.47 -0.48
N ALA A 47 0.21 -0.46 -0.70
CA ALA A 47 -0.10 -1.79 -1.21
C ALA A 47 -0.99 -2.59 -0.25
N CYS A 48 -0.69 -2.55 1.05
CA CYS A 48 -1.49 -3.18 2.10
C CYS A 48 -2.92 -2.63 2.12
N ASN A 49 -3.09 -1.31 2.06
CA ASN A 49 -4.43 -0.71 2.06
C ASN A 49 -5.23 -1.04 0.80
N ALA A 50 -4.57 -1.23 -0.34
CA ALA A 50 -5.22 -1.53 -1.62
C ALA A 50 -5.57 -3.01 -1.80
N GLY A 51 -4.70 -3.91 -1.32
CA GLY A 51 -4.82 -5.36 -1.59
C GLY A 51 -5.23 -6.21 -0.39
N LEU A 52 -5.30 -5.67 0.83
CA LEU A 52 -5.69 -6.45 2.02
C LEU A 52 -7.04 -6.00 2.59
N ASP A 53 -7.79 -6.99 3.07
CA ASP A 53 -8.98 -6.82 3.90
C ASP A 53 -8.70 -5.90 5.10
N ILE A 54 -9.69 -5.13 5.54
CA ILE A 54 -9.59 -4.24 6.71
C ILE A 54 -8.97 -4.94 7.93
N LYS A 55 -9.29 -6.21 8.16
CA LYS A 55 -8.77 -7.01 9.30
C LYS A 55 -7.30 -7.42 9.17
N LYS A 56 -6.76 -7.46 7.94
CA LYS A 56 -5.38 -7.89 7.63
C LYS A 56 -4.44 -6.72 7.32
N ARG A 57 -4.98 -5.50 7.19
CA ARG A 57 -4.19 -4.29 6.96
C ARG A 57 -3.28 -4.04 8.15
N LYS A 58 -2.02 -3.73 7.84
CA LYS A 58 -1.02 -3.31 8.83
C LYS A 58 -1.13 -1.81 9.05
N THR A 59 -1.07 -1.40 10.30
CA THR A 59 -1.11 0.01 10.67
C THR A 59 0.18 0.72 10.30
N ALA A 60 0.12 2.04 10.09
CA ALA A 60 1.32 2.84 9.82
C ALA A 60 2.35 2.74 10.95
N LYS A 61 1.91 2.52 12.19
CA LYS A 61 2.78 2.32 13.36
C LYS A 61 3.58 1.02 13.25
N GLU A 62 2.93 -0.11 12.96
CA GLU A 62 3.59 -1.41 12.80
C GLU A 62 4.59 -1.40 11.64
N ILE A 63 4.19 -0.85 10.50
CA ILE A 63 5.07 -0.73 9.33
C ILE A 63 6.25 0.18 9.65
N GLY A 64 5.99 1.29 10.34
CA GLY A 64 7.03 2.22 10.79
C GLY A 64 8.05 1.55 11.71
N GLN A 65 7.59 0.76 12.69
CA GLN A 65 8.45 0.01 13.60
C GLN A 65 9.37 -0.98 12.86
N ILE A 66 8.84 -1.71 11.87
CA ILE A 66 9.61 -2.69 11.10
C ILE A 66 10.56 -2.01 10.09
N CYS A 67 10.13 -0.92 9.47
CA CYS A 67 10.94 -0.21 8.49
C CYS A 67 11.97 0.72 9.15
N GLY A 68 11.82 1.07 10.44
CA GLY A 68 12.62 2.11 11.08
C GLY A 68 12.21 3.53 10.67
N ALA A 69 10.92 3.74 10.37
CA ALA A 69 10.36 5.05 10.02
C ALA A 69 9.31 5.47 11.05
N ALA A 70 9.23 6.77 11.37
CA ALA A 70 8.18 7.28 12.24
C ALA A 70 6.80 7.12 11.57
N GLU A 71 5.77 6.83 12.36
CA GLU A 71 4.39 6.65 11.89
C GLU A 71 3.91 7.84 11.04
N VAL A 72 4.20 9.06 11.50
CA VAL A 72 3.88 10.30 10.79
C VAL A 72 4.54 10.38 9.42
N THR A 73 5.77 9.87 9.30
CA THR A 73 6.51 9.84 8.04
C THR A 73 5.87 8.88 7.06
N VAL A 74 5.48 7.68 7.52
CA VAL A 74 4.77 6.70 6.68
C VAL A 74 3.46 7.30 6.14
N LYS A 75 2.68 7.96 7.00
CA LYS A 75 1.43 8.63 6.60
C LYS A 75 1.68 9.77 5.61
N ASN A 76 2.72 10.56 5.82
CA ASN A 76 3.07 11.67 4.92
C ASN A 76 3.49 11.16 3.54
N THR A 77 4.36 10.14 3.47
CA THR A 77 4.74 9.53 2.19
C THR A 77 3.55 8.90 1.48
N TYR A 78 2.68 8.23 2.23
CA TYR A 78 1.45 7.69 1.68
C TYR A 78 0.54 8.75 1.05
N LYS A 79 0.38 9.92 1.69
CA LYS A 79 -0.39 11.05 1.12
C LYS A 79 0.21 11.56 -0.20
N LEU A 80 1.54 11.53 -0.35
CA LEU A 80 2.22 11.89 -1.61
C LEU A 80 1.96 10.87 -2.73
N LEU A 81 1.88 9.58 -2.37
CA LEU A 81 1.64 8.51 -3.34
C LEU A 81 0.16 8.40 -3.75
N LEU A 82 -0.77 8.78 -2.87
CA LEU A 82 -2.22 8.69 -3.09
C LEU A 82 -2.72 9.29 -4.42
N PRO A 83 -2.38 10.54 -4.81
CA PRO A 83 -2.90 11.15 -6.04
C PRO A 83 -2.50 10.39 -7.30
N ARG A 84 -1.30 9.80 -7.31
CA ARG A 84 -0.78 9.02 -8.45
C ARG A 84 -0.89 7.51 -8.24
N ALA A 85 -1.61 7.07 -7.21
CA ALA A 85 -1.72 5.66 -6.86
C ALA A 85 -2.18 4.80 -8.05
N LYS A 86 -3.13 5.31 -8.86
CA LYS A 86 -3.65 4.62 -10.06
C LYS A 86 -2.56 4.24 -11.07
N GLU A 87 -1.52 5.06 -11.21
CA GLU A 87 -0.40 4.84 -12.14
C GLU A 87 0.70 3.95 -11.53
N LEU A 88 0.80 3.95 -10.20
CA LEU A 88 1.82 3.22 -9.45
C LEU A 88 1.51 1.72 -9.30
N PHE A 89 0.25 1.31 -9.41
CA PHE A 89 -0.13 -0.09 -9.28
C PHE A 89 0.13 -0.88 -10.56
N PRO A 90 0.63 -2.12 -10.46
CA PRO A 90 0.74 -3.00 -11.62
C PRO A 90 -0.66 -3.35 -12.16
N LYS A 91 -0.78 -3.45 -13.48
CA LYS A 91 -2.06 -3.74 -14.18
C LYS A 91 -2.70 -5.07 -13.74
N ASP A 92 -1.89 -6.02 -13.29
CA ASP A 92 -2.34 -7.34 -12.83
C ASP A 92 -2.74 -7.36 -11.34
N PHE A 93 -2.76 -6.21 -10.66
CA PHE A 93 -3.04 -6.17 -9.23
C PHE A 93 -4.53 -6.39 -8.93
N GLN A 94 -4.82 -7.43 -8.15
CA GLN A 94 -6.17 -7.66 -7.62
C GLN A 94 -6.41 -6.72 -6.44
N PHE A 95 -7.15 -5.67 -6.69
CA PHE A 95 -7.59 -4.75 -5.64
C PHE A 95 -8.68 -5.43 -4.81
N ALA A 96 -8.45 -5.54 -3.49
CA ALA A 96 -9.48 -6.01 -2.56
C ALA A 96 -10.61 -4.96 -2.39
N TYR A 97 -10.34 -3.70 -2.73
CA TYR A 97 -11.29 -2.58 -2.68
C TYR A 97 -11.13 -1.70 -3.91
N SER A 98 -12.24 -1.16 -4.44
CA SER A 98 -12.17 -0.16 -5.51
C SER A 98 -11.34 1.05 -5.04
N ILE A 99 -10.37 1.48 -5.87
CA ILE A 99 -9.47 2.63 -5.62
C ILE A 99 -10.24 3.91 -5.21
N ALA A 100 -11.52 4.01 -5.57
CA ALA A 100 -12.42 5.09 -5.18
C ALA A 100 -12.74 5.16 -3.67
N PHE A 101 -12.53 4.09 -2.89
CA PHE A 101 -12.80 4.05 -1.45
C PHE A 101 -11.52 4.06 -0.59
N PHE A 102 -10.44 4.63 -1.11
CA PHE A 102 -9.22 4.84 -0.32
C PHE A 102 -9.54 5.82 0.82
N PRO A 103 -9.38 5.45 2.11
CA PRO A 103 -10.18 6.05 3.17
C PRO A 103 -9.66 7.45 3.50
N LEU A 104 -10.33 8.46 2.96
CA LEU A 104 -10.38 9.80 3.56
C LEU A 104 -11.38 9.87 4.71
N ALA A 105 -12.19 8.83 4.94
CA ALA A 105 -13.14 8.82 6.06
C ALA A 105 -13.32 7.42 6.63
N ARG A 106 -13.21 7.39 7.96
CA ARG A 106 -13.63 6.34 8.88
C ARG A 106 -15.14 6.11 8.68
N LEU A 107 -15.54 5.15 7.84
CA LEU A 107 -16.92 4.68 7.76
C LEU A 107 -16.94 3.15 7.82
N PRO A 108 -17.76 2.54 8.69
CA PRO A 108 -18.01 1.12 8.66
C PRO A 108 -18.91 0.84 7.46
N ILE A 109 -18.45 0.03 6.52
CA ILE A 109 -19.36 -0.57 5.53
C ILE A 109 -19.30 -2.08 5.72
N PRO A 110 -20.46 -2.77 5.69
CA PRO A 110 -20.56 -4.17 6.01
C PRO A 110 -19.99 -5.01 4.86
N LEU A 111 -19.45 -6.18 5.23
CA LEU A 111 -18.87 -7.24 4.41
C LEU A 111 -19.90 -7.92 3.48
N ALA A 112 -20.57 -7.17 2.60
CA ALA A 112 -21.53 -7.75 1.68
C ALA A 112 -21.62 -6.94 0.38
N PHE A 113 -20.62 -7.07 -0.51
CA PHE A 113 -20.80 -7.03 -1.97
C PHE A 113 -19.45 -7.22 -2.66
N PHE A 114 -19.06 -8.48 -2.85
CA PHE A 114 -18.17 -8.85 -3.96
C PHE A 114 -18.80 -10.08 -4.59
N PRO A 115 -19.54 -9.94 -5.71
CA PRO A 115 -19.93 -11.12 -6.48
C PRO A 115 -18.66 -11.67 -7.13
N LEU A 116 -18.58 -13.00 -7.18
CA LEU A 116 -17.61 -13.74 -7.98
C LEU A 116 -17.56 -13.14 -9.39
N ALA A 117 -16.43 -12.55 -9.75
CA ALA A 117 -16.05 -12.34 -11.13
C ALA A 117 -14.71 -13.04 -11.34
N ARG A 118 -14.75 -14.38 -11.38
CA ARG A 118 -13.74 -15.16 -12.08
C ARG A 118 -14.47 -15.95 -13.15
N LEU A 119 -14.26 -15.48 -14.39
CA LEU A 119 -14.59 -16.13 -15.63
C LEU A 119 -13.97 -17.54 -15.71
N VAL A 120 -14.71 -18.40 -16.42
CA VAL A 120 -14.48 -19.80 -16.83
C VAL A 120 -14.90 -20.85 -15.82
#